data_AF-A0A520CY20-F1
#
_entry.id   AF-A0A520CY20-F1
#
_cell.length_a   1.000
_cell.length_b   1.000
_cell.length_c   1.000
_cell.angle_alpha   90.00
_cell.angle_beta   90.00
_cell.angle_gamma   90.00
#
_symmetry.space_group_name_H-M   'P 1'
#
loop_
_entity.id
_entity.type
_entity.pdbx_description
1 polymer ?
#
loop_
_entity_poly.entity_id
_entity_poly.type
_entity_poly.pdbx_seq_one_letter_code
_entity_poly.pdbx_strand_id
1 'polypeptide(L)' 'MEALIVYPENKEQLTALKAIMNAMKIAFEQKSEVYPQFVVKGVKESLAQAEENDLIPYKGLKDLLK' A
#
# COMPACT_ATOMS: atom_id res chain seq x y z
N MET A 1 -15.04 2.55 -27.88
CA MET A 1 -15.52 3.06 -26.57
C MET A 1 -14.30 3.45 -25.77
N GLU A 2 -14.31 4.62 -25.15
CA GLU A 2 -13.18 5.15 -24.39
C GLU A 2 -13.39 4.87 -22.89
N ALA A 3 -12.30 4.57 -22.18
CA ALA A 3 -12.32 4.37 -20.74
C ALA A 3 -11.93 5.67 -20.02
N LEU A 4 -12.70 6.06 -19.01
CA LEU A 4 -12.40 7.24 -18.19
C LEU A 4 -11.73 6.80 -16.88
N ILE A 5 -10.55 7.36 -16.60
CA ILE A 5 -9.85 7.17 -15.32
C ILE A 5 -10.14 8.39 -14.44
N VAL A 6 -10.58 8.16 -13.21
CA VAL A 6 -10.97 9.22 -12.26
C VAL A 6 -10.13 9.10 -10.99
N TYR A 7 -9.61 10.23 -10.50
CA TYR A 7 -8.76 10.31 -9.31
C TYR A 7 -9.46 11.15 -8.22
N PRO A 8 -10.22 10.52 -7.29
CA PRO A 8 -10.83 11.24 -6.18
C PRO A 8 -9.75 11.71 -5.19
N GLU A 9 -9.86 12.96 -4.73
CA GLU A 9 -8.89 13.59 -3.83
C GLU A 9 -9.07 13.16 -2.37
N ASN A 10 -10.27 12.68 -2.01
CA ASN A 10 -10.61 12.29 -0.65
C ASN A 10 -11.60 11.11 -0.59
N LYS A 11 -11.79 10.57 0.62
CA LYS A 11 -12.65 9.40 0.89
C LYS A 11 -14.13 9.65 0.56
N GLU A 12 -14.62 10.87 0.77
CA GLU A 12 -16.02 11.23 0.51
C GLU A 12 -16.31 11.22 -1.00
N GLN A 13 -15.43 11.84 -1.80
CA GLN A 13 -15.52 11.83 -3.26
C GLN A 13 -15.49 10.41 -3.83
N LEU A 14 -14.58 9.55 -3.34
CA LEU A 14 -14.51 8.15 -3.76
C LEU A 14 -15.82 7.41 -3.45
N THR A 15 -16.41 7.67 -2.29
CA THR A 15 -17.65 7.01 -1.85
C THR A 15 -18.83 7.45 -2.70
N ALA A 16 -18.96 8.76 -2.96
CA ALA A 16 -19.99 9.30 -3.84
C ALA A 16 -19.87 8.73 -5.26
N LEU A 17 -18.65 8.69 -5.81
CA LEU A 17 -18.41 8.17 -7.15
C LEU A 17 -18.78 6.70 -7.27
N LYS A 18 -18.40 5.87 -6.27
CA LYS A 18 -18.80 4.45 -6.21
C LYS A 18 -20.31 4.28 -6.18
N ALA A 19 -21.03 5.10 -5.43
CA ALA A 19 -22.49 5.04 -5.36
C ALA A 19 -23.14 5.34 -6.72
N ILE A 20 -22.66 6.38 -7.42
CA ILE A 20 -23.14 6.75 -8.75
C ILE A 20 -22.85 5.64 -9.76
N MET A 21 -21.61 5.12 -9.78
CA MET A 21 -21.21 4.03 -10.68
C MET A 21 -22.06 2.78 -10.48
N ASN A 22 -22.33 2.41 -9.23
CA ASN A 22 -23.22 1.29 -8.91
C ASN A 22 -24.66 1.53 -9.36
N ALA A 23 -25.21 2.72 -9.10
CA ALA A 23 -26.57 3.07 -9.53
C ALA A 23 -26.74 3.01 -11.05
N MET A 24 -25.70 3.40 -11.78
CA MET A 24 -25.66 3.37 -13.25
C MET A 24 -25.26 2.00 -13.82
N LYS A 25 -24.98 1.01 -12.96
CA LYS A 25 -24.49 -0.33 -13.34
C LYS A 25 -23.21 -0.29 -14.19
N ILE A 26 -22.35 0.69 -13.92
CA ILE A 26 -21.04 0.83 -14.56
C ILE A 26 -20.05 -0.06 -13.83
N ALA A 27 -19.37 -0.96 -14.55
CA ALA A 27 -18.30 -1.77 -13.99
C ALA A 27 -17.06 -0.91 -13.69
N PHE A 28 -16.48 -1.09 -12.51
CA PHE A 28 -15.23 -0.44 -12.12
C PHE A 28 -14.29 -1.44 -11.44
N GLU A 29 -12.99 -1.24 -11.63
CA GLU A 29 -11.94 -2.01 -10.95
C GLU A 29 -11.34 -1.18 -9.83
N GLN A 30 -11.37 -1.71 -8.61
CA GLN A 30 -10.60 -1.13 -7.52
C GLN A 30 -9.23 -1.79 -7.48
N LYS A 31 -8.22 -1.10 -8.02
CA LYS A 31 -6.82 -1.47 -7.77
C LYS A 31 -6.48 -1.07 -6.35
N SER A 32 -6.50 -2.03 -5.41
CA SER A 32 -5.71 -1.87 -4.19
C SER A 32 -4.29 -2.30 -4.50
N GLU A 33 -3.33 -1.46 -4.18
CA GLU A 33 -1.92 -1.88 -4.16
C GLU A 33 -1.75 -2.83 -2.97
N VAL A 34 -2.06 -4.11 -3.19
CA VAL A 34 -1.75 -5.17 -2.23
C VAL A 34 -0.26 -5.44 -2.35
N TYR A 35 0.51 -4.92 -1.40
CA TYR A 35 1.92 -5.28 -1.29
C TYR A 35 2.06 -6.80 -1.09
N PRO A 36 3.06 -7.45 -1.71
CA PRO A 36 3.34 -8.85 -1.47
C PRO A 36 3.50 -9.14 0.03
N GLN A 37 3.01 -10.30 0.50
CA GLN A 37 3.02 -10.62 1.93
C GLN A 37 4.42 -10.54 2.56
N PHE A 38 5.46 -10.89 1.81
CA PHE A 38 6.84 -10.81 2.30
C PHE A 38 7.27 -9.36 2.60
N VAL A 39 6.78 -8.38 1.83
CA VAL A 39 7.05 -6.94 2.07
C VAL A 39 6.37 -6.49 3.35
N VAL A 40 5.08 -6.81 3.50
CA VAL A 40 4.29 -6.46 4.69
C VAL A 40 4.90 -7.10 5.94
N LYS A 41 5.33 -8.35 5.84
CA LYS A 41 5.99 -9.09 6.93
C LYS A 41 7.34 -8.47 7.28
N GLY A 42 8.20 -8.20 6.30
CA GLY A 42 9.51 -7.61 6.54
C GLY A 42 9.42 -6.24 7.22
N VAL A 43 8.50 -5.37 6.78
CA VAL A 43 8.28 -4.06 7.42
C VAL A 43 7.85 -4.21 8.89
N LYS A 44 6.94 -5.16 9.19
CA LYS A 44 6.51 -5.41 10.57
C LYS A 44 7.66 -5.93 11.45
N GLU A 45 8.48 -6.84 10.92
CA GLU A 45 9.65 -7.37 11.63
C GLU A 45 10.67 -6.27 11.91
N SER A 46 10.95 -5.40 10.94
CA SER A 46 11.84 -4.25 11.15
C SER A 46 11.31 -3.24 12.17
N LEU A 47 9.99 -3.01 12.21
CA LEU A 47 9.38 -2.16 13.23
C LEU A 47 9.54 -2.78 14.64
N ALA A 48 9.30 -4.08 14.78
CA ALA A 48 9.50 -4.79 16.05
C ALA A 48 10.97 -4.74 16.52
N GLN A 49 11.92 -4.97 15.61
CA GLN A 49 13.36 -4.84 15.90
C GLN A 49 13.74 -3.45 16.38
N ALA A 50 13.14 -2.40 15.80
CA ALA A 50 13.37 -1.02 16.23
C ALA A 50 12.81 -0.74 17.64
N GLU A 51 11.62 -1.24 17.96
CA GLU A 51 11.04 -1.14 19.31
C GLU A 51 11.88 -1.88 20.36
N GLU A 52 12.39 -3.05 20.00
CA GLU A 52 13.26 -3.89 20.86
C GLU A 52 14.70 -3.37 20.95
N ASN A 53 15.05 -2.27 20.26
CA ASN A 53 16.41 -1.76 20.10
C ASN A 53 17.41 -2.80 19.52
N ASP A 54 16.91 -3.84 18.87
CA ASP A 54 17.70 -4.84 18.13
C ASP A 54 18.01 -4.33 16.72
N LEU A 55 18.69 -3.19 16.67
CA LEU A 55 19.12 -2.57 15.43
C LEU A 55 20.59 -2.89 15.21
N ILE A 56 20.91 -3.50 14.06
CA ILE A 56 22.30 -3.67 13.62
C ILE A 56 22.65 -2.46 12.76
N PRO A 57 23.32 -1.41 13.31
CA PRO A 57 23.81 -0.33 12.48
C PRO A 57 24.91 -0.87 11.58
N TYR A 58 24.70 -0.82 10.27
CA TYR A 58 25.76 -1.10 9.31
C TYR A 58 26.74 0.06 9.31
N LYS A 59 27.85 -0.07 10.06
CA LYS A 59 28.92 0.93 10.16
C LYS A 59 29.95 0.76 9.04
N GLY A 60 29.96 -0.39 8.37
CA GLY A 60 30.79 -0.62 7.19
C GLY A 60 30.44 -1.90 6.44
N LEU A 61 31.14 -2.14 5.32
CA LEU A 61 30.90 -3.28 4.41
C LEU A 61 30.99 -4.65 5.08
N LYS A 62 31.80 -4.78 6.14
CA LYS A 62 31.96 -6.03 6.90
C LYS A 62 30.68 -6.41 7.66
N ASP A 63 29.85 -5.43 8.00
CA ASP A 63 28.62 -5.63 8.75
C ASP A 63 27.51 -6.19 7.85
N LEU A 64 27.62 -6.01 6.52
CA LEU A 64 26.66 -6.49 5.52
C LEU A 64 26.88 -7.96 5.12
N LEU A 65 28.02 -8.56 5.49
CA LEU A 65 28.46 -9.88 5.02
C LEU A 65 28.31 -11.00 6.08
N LYS A 66 27.67 -10.71 7.22
CA LYS A 66 27.44 -11.66 8.31
C LYS A 66 26.04 -12.25 8.31
#